data_AF-A0A821MDZ9-F1
#
_entry.id   AF-A0A821MDZ9-F1
#
_cell.length_a   1.000
_cell.length_b   1.000
_cell.length_c   1.000
_cell.angle_alpha   90.00
_cell.angle_beta   90.00
_cell.angle_gamma   90.00
#
_symmetry.space_group_name_H-M   'P 1'
#
loop_
_entity.id
_entity.type
_entity.pdbx_description
1 polymer ?
#
loop_
_entity_poly.entity_id
_entity_poly.type
_entity_poly.pdbx_seq_one_letter_code
_entity_poly.pdbx_strand_id
1 'polypeptide(L)'
;MTNQTINTGGSTLSQIGLINALFIDQATNSIYLSDTGPYCPPTYCYYYAMNNYRIQLWSLVPGTIPGTTVAGIGAYGAPGLYNAIATSYGLYVDSSGTLFVSDYGNHLVTKWIRNSVSGILVAGT
;
A
#
# COMPACT_ATOMS: atom_id res chain seq x y z
N MET A 1 13.15 -13.16 24.61
CA MET A 1 12.51 -12.48 23.46
C MET A 1 11.03 -12.46 23.73
N THR A 2 10.50 -11.36 24.25
CA THR A 2 9.07 -11.22 24.56
C THR A 2 8.34 -10.79 23.29
N ASN A 3 7.52 -11.69 22.73
CA ASN A 3 6.55 -11.34 21.70
C ASN A 3 5.60 -10.29 22.29
N GLN A 4 5.76 -9.03 21.88
CA GLN A 4 4.78 -8.01 22.19
C GLN A 4 3.62 -8.14 21.20
N THR A 5 2.43 -8.28 21.76
CA THR A 5 1.15 -8.40 21.09
C THR A 5 0.93 -7.20 20.17
N ILE A 6 0.80 -7.46 18.87
CA ILE A 6 0.34 -6.45 17.91
C ILE A 6 -1.12 -6.16 18.25
N ASN A 7 -1.42 -4.95 18.71
CA ASN A 7 -2.77 -4.52 19.07
C ASN A 7 -3.73 -4.70 17.87
N THR A 8 -4.70 -5.61 18.01
CA THR A 8 -5.83 -5.80 17.08
C THR A 8 -7.10 -5.06 17.52
N GLY A 9 -6.96 -3.91 18.20
CA GLY A 9 -8.09 -3.08 18.65
C GLY A 9 -8.54 -2.07 17.59
N GLY A 10 -9.82 -2.07 17.26
CA GLY A 10 -10.40 -1.44 16.07
C GLY A 10 -10.47 0.09 16.00
N SER A 11 -10.85 0.53 14.79
CA SER A 11 -11.26 1.86 14.35
C SER A 11 -10.38 3.05 14.79
N THR A 12 -9.19 3.12 14.20
CA THR A 12 -8.40 4.29 13.75
C THR A 12 -6.92 3.94 13.93
N LEU A 13 -6.17 3.88 12.81
CA LEU A 13 -4.71 3.66 12.71
C LEU A 13 -4.12 2.25 12.93
N SER A 14 -4.83 1.15 12.67
CA SER A 14 -4.20 -0.20 12.73
C SER A 14 -4.74 -1.28 11.79
N GLN A 15 -5.82 -1.02 11.04
CA GLN A 15 -6.38 -2.06 10.18
C GLN A 15 -5.73 -2.00 8.81
N ILE A 16 -4.81 -2.93 8.56
CA ILE A 16 -4.41 -3.32 7.22
C ILE A 16 -5.42 -4.34 6.69
N GLY A 17 -5.87 -4.16 5.46
CA GLY A 17 -6.73 -5.09 4.76
C GLY A 17 -5.97 -6.36 4.33
N LEU A 18 -6.30 -6.86 3.15
CA LEU A 18 -5.58 -7.98 2.54
C LEU A 18 -4.16 -7.54 2.13
N ILE A 19 -3.19 -8.35 2.51
CA ILE A 19 -1.79 -8.17 2.15
C ILE A 19 -1.45 -9.18 1.04
N ASN A 20 -1.22 -8.67 -0.16
CA ASN A 20 -0.78 -9.44 -1.31
C ASN A 20 0.73 -9.29 -1.57
N ALA A 21 1.34 -8.21 -1.07
CA ALA A 21 2.75 -7.89 -1.28
C ALA A 21 3.38 -7.23 -0.05
N LEU A 22 4.66 -7.52 0.16
CA LEU A 22 5.51 -6.85 1.15
C LEU A 22 6.88 -6.55 0.57
N PHE A 23 7.55 -5.53 1.11
CA PHE A 23 8.96 -5.24 0.87
C PHE A 23 9.61 -4.76 2.16
N ILE A 24 10.76 -5.32 2.52
CA ILE A 24 11.54 -4.90 3.69
C ILE A 24 12.68 -4.00 3.22
N ASP A 25 12.67 -2.75 3.66
CA ASP A 25 13.79 -1.82 3.49
C ASP A 25 14.70 -1.93 4.71
N GLN A 26 15.81 -2.65 4.54
CA GLN A 26 16.81 -2.84 5.59
C GLN A 26 17.57 -1.55 5.91
N ALA A 27 17.71 -0.62 4.96
CA ALA A 27 18.44 0.63 5.17
C ALA A 27 17.68 1.56 6.13
N THR A 28 16.34 1.55 6.07
CA THR A 28 15.49 2.37 6.94
C THR A 28 14.82 1.58 8.06
N ASN A 29 15.13 0.28 8.21
CA ASN A 29 14.47 -0.63 9.14
C ASN A 29 12.94 -0.51 9.07
N SER A 30 12.40 -0.58 7.85
CA SER A 30 10.98 -0.35 7.57
C SER A 30 10.40 -1.46 6.69
N ILE A 31 9.08 -1.63 6.74
CA ILE A 31 8.35 -2.55 5.88
C ILE A 31 7.26 -1.81 5.12
N TYR A 32 7.21 -2.05 3.82
CA TYR A 32 6.13 -1.63 2.94
C TYR A 32 5.16 -2.79 2.79
N LEU A 33 3.88 -2.53 3.00
CA LEU A 33 2.83 -3.54 2.94
C LEU A 33 1.75 -3.05 1.99
N SER A 34 1.29 -3.92 1.10
CA SER A 34 0.04 -3.67 0.39
C SER A 34 -1.12 -3.72 1.39
N ASP A 35 -1.97 -2.71 1.32
CA ASP A 35 -3.22 -2.67 2.06
C ASP A 35 -4.35 -2.68 1.02
N THR A 36 -4.81 -3.87 0.65
CA THR A 36 -5.80 -4.06 -0.41
C THR A 36 -7.16 -4.43 0.20
N GLY A 37 -8.25 -3.94 -0.40
CA GLY A 37 -9.59 -4.42 -0.06
C GLY A 37 -9.83 -5.84 -0.61
N PRO A 38 -10.94 -6.50 -0.24
CA PRO A 38 -11.41 -7.66 -0.97
C PRO A 38 -11.59 -7.30 -2.45
N TYR A 39 -11.24 -8.21 -3.37
CA TYR A 39 -11.47 -7.99 -4.81
C TYR A 39 -12.92 -7.57 -5.03
N CYS A 40 -13.08 -6.42 -5.65
CA CYS A 40 -14.38 -5.78 -5.75
C CYS A 40 -14.64 -5.37 -7.21
N PRO A 41 -15.60 -6.00 -7.90
CA PRO A 41 -15.99 -5.57 -9.24
C PRO A 41 -16.67 -4.19 -9.20
N PRO A 42 -16.60 -3.40 -10.30
CA PRO A 42 -16.94 -1.97 -10.32
C PRO A 42 -18.35 -1.60 -9.82
N THR A 43 -19.28 -2.54 -9.82
CA THR A 43 -20.69 -2.33 -9.46
C THR A 43 -20.98 -2.31 -7.96
N TYR A 44 -20.05 -2.72 -7.09
CA TYR A 44 -20.34 -2.92 -5.64
C TYR A 44 -19.37 -2.27 -4.64
N CYS A 45 -18.36 -1.49 -5.09
CA CYS A 45 -17.24 -1.08 -4.22
C CYS A 45 -17.46 0.10 -3.29
N TYR A 46 -18.60 0.79 -3.40
CA TYR A 46 -18.77 2.08 -2.72
C TYR A 46 -18.87 1.96 -1.19
N TYR A 47 -19.23 0.79 -0.63
CA TYR A 47 -19.60 0.69 0.79
C TYR A 47 -18.59 -0.02 1.72
N TYR A 48 -17.63 -0.80 1.22
CA TYR A 48 -16.83 -1.72 2.07
C TYR A 48 -15.31 -1.54 2.05
N ALA A 49 -14.78 -0.60 1.28
CA ALA A 49 -13.33 -0.50 1.08
C ALA A 49 -12.75 0.90 1.27
N MET A 50 -13.46 1.77 2.00
CA MET A 50 -12.93 3.06 2.39
C MET A 50 -11.68 2.84 3.23
N ASN A 51 -10.54 3.38 2.78
CA ASN A 51 -9.22 3.24 3.38
C ASN A 51 -8.44 1.96 3.05
N ASN A 52 -8.85 1.17 2.05
CA ASN A 52 -7.99 0.12 1.48
C ASN A 52 -7.49 0.56 0.08
N TYR A 53 -6.71 -0.26 -0.62
CA TYR A 53 -6.10 0.06 -1.92
C TYR A 53 -5.02 1.14 -1.85
N ARG A 54 -4.08 0.92 -0.94
CA ARG A 54 -2.95 1.79 -0.68
C ARG A 54 -1.74 0.96 -0.31
N ILE A 55 -0.56 1.58 -0.30
CA ILE A 55 0.66 0.98 0.27
C ILE A 55 0.95 1.67 1.59
N GLN A 56 1.16 0.87 2.63
CA GLN A 56 1.48 1.31 3.97
C GLN A 56 2.97 1.12 4.25
N LEU A 57 3.61 2.15 4.81
CA LEU A 57 4.97 2.10 5.32
C LEU A 57 4.95 2.05 6.84
N TRP A 58 5.56 1.01 7.42
CA TRP A 58 5.62 0.79 8.86
C TRP A 58 7.09 0.73 9.30
N SER A 59 7.41 1.40 10.40
CA SER A 59 8.71 1.26 11.06
C SER A 59 8.77 -0.09 11.79
N LEU A 60 9.91 -0.79 11.68
CA LEU A 60 10.16 -2.02 12.42
C LEU A 60 10.76 -1.76 13.82
N VAL A 61 10.92 -0.49 14.21
CA VAL A 61 11.38 -0.13 15.56
C VAL A 61 10.24 -0.33 16.56
N PRO A 62 10.43 -1.12 17.64
CA PRO A 62 9.40 -1.33 18.66
C PRO A 62 8.93 0.00 19.28
N GLY A 63 7.61 0.14 19.47
CA GLY A 63 7.00 1.33 20.07
C GLY A 63 6.74 2.49 19.11
N THR A 64 7.10 2.39 17.83
CA THR A 64 6.69 3.38 16.82
C THR A 64 5.26 3.18 16.36
N ILE A 65 4.57 4.28 16.04
CA ILE A 65 3.22 4.21 15.46
C ILE A 65 3.32 3.62 14.05
N PRO A 66 2.63 2.51 13.75
CA PRO A 66 2.62 1.92 12.42
C PRO A 66 1.74 2.71 11.46
N GLY A 67 2.00 2.57 10.16
CA GLY A 67 1.04 2.96 9.11
C GLY A 67 1.12 4.40 8.66
N THR A 68 1.97 4.66 7.68
CA THR A 68 1.89 5.85 6.82
C THR A 68 1.55 5.44 5.40
N THR A 69 0.53 6.06 4.80
CA THR A 69 0.22 5.85 3.37
C THR A 69 1.31 6.48 2.51
N VAL A 70 1.95 5.67 1.66
CA VAL A 70 3.02 6.11 0.75
C VAL A 70 2.66 5.98 -0.73
N ALA A 71 1.54 5.31 -1.04
CA ALA A 71 0.95 5.27 -2.38
C ALA A 71 -0.54 4.92 -2.30
N GLY A 72 -1.34 5.42 -3.24
CA GLY A 72 -2.79 5.22 -3.30
C GLY A 72 -3.57 6.09 -2.31
N ILE A 73 -4.79 6.47 -2.71
CA ILE A 73 -5.67 7.36 -1.93
C ILE A 73 -6.66 6.64 -1.01
N GLY A 74 -6.54 5.31 -0.86
CA GLY A 74 -7.50 4.57 -0.04
C GLY A 74 -8.82 4.25 -0.75
N ALA A 75 -8.82 4.28 -2.09
CA ALA A 75 -9.94 3.95 -2.96
C ALA A 75 -9.46 3.12 -4.16
N TYR A 76 -10.34 2.25 -4.67
CA TYR A 76 -10.03 1.36 -5.79
C TYR A 76 -9.62 2.17 -7.03
N GLY A 77 -8.44 1.89 -7.57
CA GLY A 77 -7.95 2.52 -8.78
C GLY A 77 -8.49 1.87 -10.04
N ALA A 78 -8.62 2.67 -11.10
CA ALA A 78 -8.89 2.20 -12.46
C ALA A 78 -7.74 2.63 -13.38
N PRO A 79 -7.59 2.03 -14.58
CA PRO A 79 -6.57 2.45 -15.53
C PRO A 79 -6.66 3.96 -15.81
N GLY A 80 -5.52 4.65 -15.81
CA GLY A 80 -5.44 6.11 -15.97
C GLY A 80 -5.63 6.93 -14.68
N LEU A 81 -6.06 6.32 -13.57
CA LEU A 81 -6.11 6.98 -12.26
C LEU A 81 -4.82 6.74 -11.47
N TYR A 82 -3.76 7.45 -11.83
CA TYR A 82 -2.42 7.24 -11.23
C TYR A 82 -2.30 7.67 -9.77
N ASN A 83 -3.31 8.29 -9.17
CA ASN A 83 -3.36 8.55 -7.73
C ASN A 83 -3.97 7.38 -6.94
N ALA A 84 -4.52 6.37 -7.60
CA ALA A 84 -5.12 5.20 -6.99
C ALA A 84 -4.43 3.91 -7.46
N ILE A 85 -4.64 2.83 -6.72
CA ILE A 85 -4.11 1.50 -7.01
C ILE A 85 -5.30 0.54 -7.01
N ALA A 86 -5.37 -0.43 -7.93
CA ALA A 86 -6.42 -1.45 -7.89
C ALA A 86 -6.03 -2.61 -6.97
N THR A 87 -4.97 -3.34 -7.30
CA THR A 87 -4.50 -4.47 -6.48
C THR A 87 -3.02 -4.63 -6.69
N SER A 88 -2.22 -4.56 -5.63
CA SER A 88 -0.76 -4.66 -5.74
C SER A 88 -0.25 -6.05 -5.36
N TYR A 89 0.56 -6.67 -6.22
CA TYR A 89 1.17 -8.00 -5.98
C TYR A 89 2.70 -7.97 -5.82
N GLY A 90 3.33 -6.85 -6.09
CA GLY A 90 4.77 -6.68 -6.03
C GLY A 90 5.11 -5.26 -5.64
N LEU A 91 6.05 -5.15 -4.70
CA LEU A 91 6.59 -3.90 -4.20
C LEU A 91 8.11 -3.96 -4.28
N TYR A 92 8.73 -2.87 -4.67
CA TYR A 92 10.17 -2.68 -4.61
C TYR A 92 10.48 -1.23 -4.26
N VAL A 93 11.51 -0.99 -3.45
CA VAL A 93 11.96 0.36 -3.14
C VAL A 93 13.43 0.47 -3.50
N ASP A 94 13.77 1.49 -4.29
CA ASP A 94 15.17 1.73 -4.64
C ASP A 94 15.91 2.50 -3.54
N SER A 95 17.24 2.66 -3.71
CA SER A 95 18.09 3.39 -2.75
C SER A 95 17.72 4.86 -2.55
N SER A 96 16.96 5.47 -3.47
CA SER A 96 16.45 6.84 -3.32
C SER A 96 15.16 6.90 -2.49
N GLY A 97 14.57 5.75 -2.17
CA GLY A 97 13.28 5.62 -1.53
C GLY A 97 12.10 5.76 -2.49
N THR A 98 12.32 5.59 -3.79
CA THR A 98 11.24 5.54 -4.78
C THR A 98 10.59 4.16 -4.72
N LEU A 99 9.28 4.13 -4.50
CA LEU A 99 8.49 2.92 -4.44
C LEU A 99 7.97 2.55 -5.82
N PHE A 100 8.21 1.32 -6.25
CA PHE A 100 7.65 0.71 -7.44
C PHE A 100 6.55 -0.27 -7.03
N VAL A 101 5.40 -0.14 -7.67
CA VAL A 101 4.21 -0.94 -7.38
C VAL A 101 3.76 -1.61 -8.67
N SER A 102 3.62 -2.93 -8.66
CA SER A 102 2.87 -3.64 -9.70
C SER A 102 1.38 -3.53 -9.38
N ASP A 103 0.67 -2.62 -10.04
CA ASP A 103 -0.79 -2.52 -9.95
C ASP A 103 -1.42 -3.57 -10.85
N TYR A 104 -1.47 -4.80 -10.33
CA TYR A 104 -1.98 -5.99 -10.99
C TYR A 104 -3.40 -5.80 -11.51
N GLY A 105 -4.29 -5.18 -10.72
CA GLY A 105 -5.68 -4.99 -11.13
C GLY A 105 -5.85 -4.08 -12.35
N ASN A 106 -4.86 -3.21 -12.62
CA ASN A 106 -4.85 -2.31 -13.76
C ASN A 106 -3.83 -2.72 -14.84
N HIS A 107 -3.10 -3.83 -14.66
CA HIS A 107 -2.00 -4.26 -15.54
C HIS A 107 -0.89 -3.20 -15.71
N LEU A 108 -0.63 -2.40 -14.66
CA LEU A 108 0.36 -1.32 -14.70
C LEU A 108 1.53 -1.59 -13.74
N VAL A 109 2.66 -0.99 -14.05
CA VAL A 109 3.73 -0.71 -13.09
C VAL A 109 3.80 0.80 -12.90
N THR A 110 3.66 1.25 -11.66
CA THR A 110 3.75 2.67 -11.31
C THR A 110 4.89 2.89 -10.32
N LYS A 111 5.56 4.05 -10.41
CA LYS A 111 6.52 4.50 -9.42
C LYS A 111 5.99 5.68 -8.63
N TRP A 112 6.33 5.73 -7.35
CA TRP A 112 5.83 6.68 -6.38
C TRP A 112 7.03 7.25 -5.64
N ILE A 113 7.30 8.54 -5.87
CA ILE A 113 8.30 9.27 -5.12
C ILE A 113 7.75 9.48 -3.70
N ARG A 114 8.61 9.42 -2.69
CA ARG A 114 8.23 9.63 -1.29
C ARG A 114 7.40 10.92 -1.15
N ASN A 115 6.26 10.82 -0.45
CA ASN A 115 5.28 11.89 -0.25
C ASN A 115 4.57 12.40 -1.52
N SER A 116 4.70 11.73 -2.67
CA SER A 116 3.93 12.06 -3.86
C SER A 116 2.45 11.69 -3.68
N VAL A 117 1.56 12.54 -4.20
CA VAL A 117 0.10 12.29 -4.23
C VAL A 117 -0.34 11.44 -5.42
N SER A 118 0.56 11.20 -6.39
CA SER A 118 0.30 10.40 -7.57
C SER A 118 1.52 9.59 -8.00
N GLY A 119 1.27 8.40 -8.54
CA GLY A 119 2.24 7.59 -9.23
C GLY A 119 2.55 8.12 -10.63
N ILE A 120 3.66 7.64 -11.17
CA ILE A 120 4.09 7.84 -12.54
C ILE A 120 4.06 6.48 -13.22
N LEU A 121 3.40 6.37 -14.37
CA LEU A 121 3.41 5.16 -15.18
C LEU A 121 4.84 4.82 -15.60
N VAL A 122 5.25 3.58 -15.35
CA VAL A 122 6.54 3.02 -15.78
C VAL A 122 6.32 2.05 -16.95
N ALA A 123 5.29 1.21 -16.86
CA ALA A 123 4.94 0.22 -17.89
C ALA A 123 3.47 -0.21 -17.79
N GLY A 124 2.92 -0.75 -18.88
CA GLY A 124 1.53 -1.21 -18.98
C GLY A 124 0.62 -0.25 -19.76
N THR A 125 -0.63 -0.65 -19.98
CA THR A 125 -1.67 0.10 -20.70
C THR A 125 -3.03 -0.14 -20.09
#